data_AF-A0A2V1HTM2-F1
#
_entry.id   AF-A0A2V1HTM2-F1
#
_cell.length_a   1.000
_cell.length_b   1.000
_cell.length_c   1.000
_cell.angle_alpha   90.00
_cell.angle_beta   90.00
_cell.angle_gamma   90.00
#
_symmetry.space_group_name_H-M   'P 1'
#
loop_
_entity.id
_entity.type
_entity.pdbx_description
1 polymer ?
#
loop_
_entity_poly.entity_id
_entity_poly.type
_entity_poly.pdbx_seq_one_letter_code
_entity_poly.pdbx_strand_id
1 'polypeptide(L)' 'MRTSGPLPPKDSGIAYVLLALTLVLVAGLQHFYLGRPLRGVIWLITWGLFGIGSIYDLFTLKRQTRDVNARRAAGID' A
#
# COMPACT_ATOMS: atom_id res chain seq x y z
N MET A 1 -4.00 -20.96 23.03
CA MET A 1 -2.82 -20.14 23.39
C MET A 1 -1.74 -20.42 22.34
N ARG A 2 -1.40 -19.46 21.46
CA ARG A 2 -0.37 -19.66 20.41
C ARG A 2 0.80 -18.73 20.70
N THR A 3 1.95 -19.31 20.97
CA THR A 3 3.24 -18.64 21.15
C THR A 3 3.77 -18.24 19.77
N SER A 4 4.00 -16.96 19.52
CA SER A 4 4.71 -16.49 18.32
C SER A 4 6.14 -16.13 18.70
N GLY A 5 7.07 -17.06 18.48
CA GLY A 5 8.51 -16.76 18.52
C GLY A 5 8.94 -15.81 17.38
N PRO A 6 10.20 -15.35 17.37
CA PRO A 6 10.69 -14.39 16.38
C PRO A 6 10.56 -14.95 14.96
N LEU A 7 9.87 -14.22 14.09
CA LEU A 7 9.67 -14.62 12.69
C LEU A 7 10.95 -14.38 11.87
N PRO A 8 11.25 -15.25 10.89
CA PRO A 8 12.42 -15.12 10.05
C PRO A 8 12.47 -13.79 9.28
N PRO A 9 13.67 -13.24 9.04
CA PRO A 9 13.83 -11.97 8.32
C PRO A 9 13.33 -12.10 6.88
N LYS A 10 12.58 -11.09 6.42
CA LYS A 10 12.05 -11.04 5.05
C LYS A 10 13.12 -10.56 4.06
N ASP A 11 13.21 -11.26 2.93
CA ASP A 11 14.14 -10.97 1.85
C ASP A 11 13.73 -9.70 1.06
N SER A 12 14.67 -8.77 0.94
CA SER A 12 14.46 -7.48 0.27
C SER A 12 14.29 -7.61 -1.25
N GLY A 13 14.90 -8.60 -1.89
CA GLY A 13 14.78 -8.85 -3.32
C GLY A 13 13.36 -9.29 -3.70
N ILE A 14 12.77 -10.17 -2.89
CA ILE A 14 11.38 -10.63 -3.08
C ILE A 14 10.40 -9.45 -3.01
N ALA A 15 10.64 -8.49 -2.12
CA ALA A 15 9.80 -7.30 -1.99
C ALA A 15 9.83 -6.40 -3.25
N TYR A 16 10.99 -6.23 -3.89
CA TYR A 16 11.11 -5.46 -5.13
C TYR A 16 10.49 -6.16 -6.33
N VAL A 17 10.61 -7.49 -6.42
CA VAL A 17 9.94 -8.28 -7.47
C VAL A 17 8.42 -8.16 -7.37
N LEU A 18 7.88 -8.23 -6.15
CA LEU A 18 6.44 -8.02 -5.90
C LEU A 18 5.99 -6.59 -6.24
N LEU A 19 6.83 -5.58 -5.94
CA LEU A 19 6.57 -4.19 -6.32
C LEU A 19 6.55 -3.98 -7.84
N ALA A 20 7.51 -4.57 -8.56
CA ALA A 20 7.57 -4.54 -10.02
C ALA A 20 6.36 -5.25 -10.64
N LEU A 21 5.89 -6.35 -10.04
CA LEU A 21 4.66 -7.04 -10.44
C LEU A 21 3.41 -6.16 -10.25
N THR A 22 3.31 -5.37 -9.18
CA THR A 22 2.20 -4.40 -9.02
C THR A 22 2.22 -3.28 -10.07
N LEU A 23 3.39 -2.86 -10.56
CA LEU A 23 3.49 -1.88 -11.66
C LEU A 23 3.07 -2.47 -13.02
N VAL A 24 3.15 -3.80 -13.19
CA VAL A 24 2.84 -4.49 -14.45
C VAL A 24 1.44 -5.13 -14.45
N LEU A 25 0.83 -5.45 -13.30
CA LEU A 25 -0.43 -6.22 -13.26
C LEU A 25 -1.60 -5.65 -12.41
N VAL A 26 -1.41 -4.87 -11.33
CA VAL A 26 -2.56 -4.38 -10.50
C VAL A 26 -2.29 -3.01 -9.83
N ALA A 27 -2.82 -1.94 -10.41
CA ALA A 27 -2.80 -0.60 -9.80
C ALA A 27 -3.79 -0.50 -8.63
N GLY A 28 -3.40 0.18 -7.54
CA GLY A 28 -4.33 0.58 -6.45
C GLY A 28 -4.25 -0.23 -5.14
N LEU A 29 -3.42 -1.28 -5.08
CA LEU A 29 -3.25 -2.09 -3.87
C LEU A 29 -2.77 -1.28 -2.65
N GLN A 30 -1.98 -0.22 -2.88
CA GLN A 30 -1.49 0.67 -1.83
C GLN A 30 -2.62 1.37 -1.06
N HIS A 31 -3.74 1.67 -1.72
CA HIS A 31 -4.87 2.33 -1.07
C HIS A 31 -5.72 1.36 -0.25
N PHE A 32 -5.81 0.09 -0.65
CA PHE A 32 -6.40 -0.96 0.18
C PHE A 32 -5.60 -1.14 1.46
N TYR A 33 -4.26 -1.14 1.36
CA TYR A 33 -3.38 -1.23 2.53
C TYR A 33 -3.55 -0.05 3.50
N LEU A 34 -3.79 1.16 2.98
CA LEU A 34 -4.05 2.36 3.77
C LEU A 34 -5.46 2.43 4.39
N GLY A 35 -6.28 1.38 4.27
CA GLY A 35 -7.66 1.38 4.77
C GLY A 35 -8.60 2.27 3.95
N ARG A 36 -8.24 2.58 2.70
CA ARG A 36 -9.04 3.42 1.79
C ARG A 36 -9.54 2.59 0.60
N PRO A 37 -10.45 1.62 0.83
CA PRO A 37 -10.87 0.66 -0.19
C PRO A 37 -11.52 1.34 -1.39
N LEU A 38 -12.29 2.41 -1.18
CA LEU A 38 -12.92 3.16 -2.28
C LEU A 38 -11.88 3.76 -3.24
N ARG A 39 -10.77 4.33 -2.72
CA ARG A 39 -9.67 4.82 -3.57
C ARG A 39 -8.94 3.68 -4.27
N GLY A 40 -8.76 2.56 -3.58
CA GLY A 40 -8.18 1.36 -4.17
C GLY A 40 -9.00 0.84 -5.35
N VAL A 41 -10.32 0.75 -5.21
CA VAL A 41 -11.24 0.34 -6.29
C VAL A 41 -11.20 1.32 -7.46
N ILE A 42 -11.17 2.63 -7.20
CA ILE A 42 -11.05 3.65 -8.26
C ILE A 42 -9.72 3.49 -9.02
N TRP A 43 -8.60 3.27 -8.31
CA TRP A 43 -7.31 3.01 -8.95
C TRP A 43 -7.32 1.69 -9.73
N LEU A 44 -8.02 0.66 -9.25
CA LEU A 44 -8.14 -0.62 -9.94
C LEU A 44 -8.93 -0.50 -11.24
N ILE A 45 -10.08 0.20 -11.22
CA ILE A 45 -10.95 0.40 -12.39
C ILE A 45 -10.32 1.34 -13.42
N THR A 46 -9.48 2.29 -12.99
CA THR A 46 -8.80 3.25 -13.89
C THR A 46 -7.39 2.80 -14.31
N TRP A 47 -6.93 1.61 -13.90
CA TRP A 47 -5.53 1.19 -14.05
C TRP A 47 -4.53 2.24 -13.51
N GLY A 48 -4.91 2.85 -12.38
CA GLY A 48 -4.13 3.81 -11.62
C GLY A 48 -4.06 5.21 -12.24
N LEU A 49 -5.01 5.56 -13.11
CA LEU A 49 -4.91 6.72 -14.01
C LEU A 49 -3.66 6.60 -14.90
N PHE A 50 -3.68 5.65 -15.85
CA PHE A 50 -2.66 5.41 -16.89
C PHE A 50 -1.20 5.33 -16.36
N GLY A 51 -1.00 4.90 -15.11
CA GLY A 51 0.31 4.86 -14.45
C GLY A 51 0.80 6.20 -13.87
N ILE A 52 0.26 7.34 -14.30
CA ILE A 52 0.63 8.67 -13.77
C ILE A 52 0.13 8.83 -12.33
N GLY A 53 -1.09 8.38 -12.04
CA GLY A 53 -1.64 8.40 -10.68
C GLY A 53 -0.81 7.55 -9.71
N SER A 54 -0.27 6.42 -10.18
CA SER A 54 0.65 5.57 -9.40
C SER A 54 1.99 6.26 -9.14
N ILE A 55 2.54 7.00 -10.10
CA ILE A 55 3.78 7.76 -9.91
C ILE A 55 3.57 8.91 -8.91
N TYR A 56 2.46 9.63 -9.02
CA TYR A 56 2.12 10.69 -8.07
C TYR A 56 1.95 10.14 -6.64
N ASP A 57 1.36 8.95 -6.52
CA ASP A 57 1.24 8.25 -5.26
C ASP A 57 2.59 7.92 -4.64
N LEU A 58 3.63 7.55 -5.40
CA LEU A 58 4.96 7.25 -4.85
C LEU A 58 5.51 8.40 -3.98
N PHE A 59 5.31 9.65 -4.40
CA PHE A 59 5.75 10.82 -3.65
C PHE A 59 4.83 11.13 -2.47
N THR A 60 3.54 10.89 -2.62
CA THR A 60 2.51 11.32 -1.66
C THR A 60 2.25 10.26 -0.57
N LEU A 61 2.57 9.00 -0.83
CA LEU A 61 2.26 7.84 0.02
C LEU A 61 2.84 8.00 1.42
N LYS A 62 4.09 8.49 1.55
CA LYS A 62 4.73 8.71 2.86
C LYS A 62 3.91 9.64 3.75
N ARG A 63 3.34 10.71 3.17
CA ARG A 63 2.48 11.63 3.91
C ARG A 63 1.16 10.97 4.29
N GLN A 64 0.52 10.27 3.34
CA GLN A 64 -0.75 9.58 3.58
C GLN A 64 -0.63 8.54 4.69
N THR A 65 0.45 7.75 4.71
CA THR A 65 0.72 6.77 5.77
C THR A 65 0.89 7.43 7.12
N ARG A 66 1.63 8.55 7.20
CA ARG A 66 1.80 9.29 8.46
C ARG A 66 0.46 9.81 8.98
N ASP A 67 -0.37 10.34 8.11
CA ASP A 67 -1.69 10.85 8.48
C ASP A 67 -2.62 9.72 8.96
N VAL A 68 -2.64 8.57 8.28
CA VAL A 68 -3.42 7.39 8.70
C VAL A 68 -2.92 6.87 10.05
N ASN A 69 -1.61 6.78 10.25
CA ASN A 69 -1.03 6.35 11.52
C ASN A 69 -1.34 7.33 12.66
N ALA A 70 -1.32 8.64 12.40
CA ALA A 70 -1.69 9.65 13.39
C ALA A 70 -3.17 9.53 13.79
N ARG A 71 -4.07 9.30 12.83
CA ARG A 71 -5.50 9.06 13.10
C ARG A 71 -5.74 7.78 13.89
N ARG A 72 -5.06 6.69 13.52
CA ARG A 72 -5.10 5.42 14.27
C ARG A 72 -4.55 5.56 15.69
N ALA A 73 -3.47 6.33 15.89
CA ALA A 73 -2.95 6.63 17.22
C ALA A 73 -3.92 7.46 18.07
N ALA A 74 -4.76 8.27 17.43
CA ALA A 74 -5.85 9.00 18.09
C ALA A 74 -7.12 8.16 18.31
N GLY A 75 -7.15 6.89 17.87
CA GLY A 75 -8.31 6.00 18.02
C GLY A 75 -9.46 6.28 17.05
N ILE A 76 -9.18 6.98 15.95
CA ILE A 76 -10.18 7.34 14.93
C ILE A 76 -9.81 6.57 13.65
N ASP A 77 -10.64 5.58 13.27
CA ASP A 77 -10.57 4.88 11.97
C ASP A 77 -11.56 5.52 10.98
#